data_AF-D5CN66-F1
#
_entry.id   AF-D5CN66-F1
#
_cell.length_a   1.000
_cell.length_b   1.000
_cell.length_c   1.000
_cell.angle_alpha   90.00
_cell.angle_beta   90.00
_cell.angle_gamma   90.00
#
_symmetry.space_group_name_H-M   'P 1'
#
loop_
_entity.id
_entity.type
_entity.pdbx_description
1 polymer ?
#
loop_
_entity_poly.entity_id
_entity_poly.type
_entity_poly.pdbx_seq_one_letter_code
_entity_poly.pdbx_strand_id
1 'polypeptide(L)'
;MHKSKSLFVALGAALAVSILSVAQAAEGDIKQDTQNIRSDKRDAIKDSRDIRQDRRETRKDVRERNQDRRELNQDKREGNIAGAARERKELRHDNADIRKDNRDVRKDRAERRQDKRDLHKDRQQRRRDKR
;
A
#
# COMPACT_ATOMS: atom_id res chain seq x y z
N MET A 1 -82.68 -5.95 41.04
CA MET A 1 -81.41 -6.48 41.60
C MET A 1 -80.63 -7.06 40.43
N HIS A 2 -79.41 -6.72 40.03
CA HIS A 2 -78.35 -5.81 40.47
C HIS A 2 -77.73 -5.11 39.24
N LYS A 3 -77.07 -3.98 39.49
CA LYS A 3 -76.25 -3.17 38.55
C LYS A 3 -74.80 -3.64 38.56
N SER A 4 -74.09 -3.56 37.42
CA SER A 4 -72.65 -3.21 37.31
C SER A 4 -72.26 -3.14 35.82
N LYS A 5 -71.89 -2.00 35.21
CA LYS A 5 -70.66 -1.19 35.33
C LYS A 5 -69.39 -1.92 34.84
N SER A 6 -68.97 -1.57 33.61
CA SER A 6 -67.63 -1.23 33.06
C SER A 6 -66.34 -1.78 33.71
N LEU A 7 -65.28 -1.92 32.88
CA LEU A 7 -63.81 -1.90 33.14
C LEU A 7 -63.12 -3.13 32.48
N PHE A 8 -61.97 -3.12 31.78
CA PHE A 8 -60.82 -2.21 31.67
C PHE A 8 -59.90 -2.66 30.49
N VAL A 9 -59.12 -1.71 29.94
CA VAL A 9 -57.70 -1.83 29.50
C VAL A 9 -57.42 -2.71 28.26
N ALA A 10 -57.21 -2.14 27.07
CA ALA A 10 -55.95 -1.54 26.59
C ALA A 10 -54.74 -2.51 26.61
N LEU A 11 -54.59 -3.28 25.54
CA LEU A 11 -53.33 -3.84 25.04
C LEU A 11 -53.26 -3.45 23.56
N GLY A 12 -52.29 -2.78 22.99
CA GLY A 12 -50.98 -2.33 23.44
C GLY A 12 -50.30 -1.90 22.15
N ALA A 13 -50.29 -0.59 21.88
CA ALA A 13 -49.56 -0.04 20.75
C ALA A 13 -48.06 -0.16 21.01
N ALA A 14 -47.37 -1.07 20.31
CA ALA A 14 -45.91 -1.12 20.31
C ALA A 14 -45.36 -1.86 19.07
N LEU A 15 -45.65 -1.36 17.87
CA LEU A 15 -44.88 -1.68 16.67
C LEU A 15 -44.54 -0.37 15.94
N ALA A 16 -43.69 0.44 16.56
CA ALA A 16 -43.15 1.64 15.95
C ALA A 16 -41.70 1.87 16.39
N VAL A 17 -40.85 0.84 16.29
CA VAL A 17 -39.39 1.01 16.40
C VAL A 17 -38.74 0.09 15.39
N SER A 18 -38.55 0.54 14.14
CA SER A 18 -37.64 -0.17 13.24
C SER A 18 -37.13 0.60 12.01
N ILE A 19 -37.44 1.89 11.84
CA ILE A 19 -37.02 2.61 10.61
C ILE A 19 -35.84 3.60 10.85
N LEU A 20 -35.49 3.94 12.09
CA LEU A 20 -34.42 4.90 12.37
C LEU A 20 -32.98 4.32 12.32
N SER A 21 -32.81 3.00 12.18
CA SER A 21 -31.51 2.34 12.26
C SER A 21 -30.67 2.47 10.97
N VAL A 22 -31.31 2.65 9.81
CA VAL A 22 -30.62 2.58 8.51
C VAL A 22 -29.81 3.85 8.21
N ALA A 23 -30.31 5.01 8.63
CA ALA A 23 -29.63 6.29 8.39
C ALA A 23 -28.33 6.45 9.22
N GLN A 24 -28.31 5.93 10.45
CA GLN A 24 -27.11 5.99 11.31
C GLN A 24 -26.02 5.00 10.86
N ALA A 25 -26.41 3.85 10.29
CA ALA A 25 -25.47 2.89 9.72
C ALA A 25 -24.75 3.46 8.48
N ALA A 26 -25.48 4.08 7.55
CA ALA A 26 -24.91 4.69 6.35
C ALA A 26 -23.95 5.85 6.66
N GLU A 27 -24.22 6.64 7.70
CA GLU A 27 -23.35 7.75 8.10
C GLU A 27 -22.06 7.25 8.82
N GLY A 28 -22.14 6.12 9.52
CA GLY A 28 -20.99 5.42 10.09
C GLY A 28 -20.05 4.89 9.00
N ASP A 29 -20.60 4.26 7.97
CA ASP A 29 -19.84 3.69 6.85
C ASP A 29 -19.08 4.78 6.08
N ILE A 30 -19.71 5.94 5.79
CA ILE A 30 -19.06 7.06 5.08
C ILE A 30 -17.87 7.64 5.89
N LYS A 31 -17.98 7.69 7.23
CA LYS A 31 -16.89 8.15 8.11
C LYS A 31 -15.74 7.16 8.09
N GLN A 32 -16.03 5.87 8.15
CA GLN A 32 -15.02 4.81 8.08
C GLN A 32 -14.28 4.82 6.73
N ASP A 33 -15.00 4.91 5.60
CA ASP A 33 -14.42 4.99 4.26
C ASP A 33 -13.49 6.21 4.10
N THR A 34 -13.88 7.33 4.70
CA THR A 34 -13.07 8.56 4.64
C THR A 34 -11.76 8.40 5.44
N GLN A 35 -11.79 7.69 6.57
CA GLN A 35 -10.60 7.37 7.34
C GLN A 35 -9.70 6.38 6.60
N ASN A 36 -10.27 5.32 6.01
CA ASN A 36 -9.54 4.32 5.23
C ASN A 36 -8.80 4.98 4.05
N ILE A 37 -9.51 5.75 3.22
CA ILE A 37 -8.92 6.50 2.09
C ILE A 37 -7.80 7.45 2.55
N ARG A 38 -7.88 8.00 3.77
CA ARG A 38 -6.84 8.87 4.33
C ARG A 38 -5.62 8.06 4.77
N SER A 39 -5.82 6.87 5.33
CA SER A 39 -4.75 5.94 5.68
C SER A 39 -4.00 5.49 4.43
N ASP A 40 -4.72 4.94 3.45
CA ASP A 40 -4.10 4.42 2.20
C ASP A 40 -3.34 5.51 1.45
N LYS A 41 -3.79 6.77 1.52
CA LYS A 41 -3.06 7.91 0.95
C LYS A 41 -1.73 8.15 1.66
N ARG A 42 -1.67 8.01 2.99
CA ARG A 42 -0.42 8.13 3.76
C ARG A 42 0.52 6.99 3.41
N ASP A 43 0.01 5.78 3.32
CA ASP A 43 0.79 4.60 2.98
C ASP A 43 1.39 4.72 1.57
N ALA A 44 0.59 5.11 0.58
CA ALA A 44 1.07 5.38 -0.78
C ALA A 44 2.15 6.49 -0.86
N ILE A 45 2.15 7.45 0.06
CA ILE A 45 3.21 8.47 0.17
C ILE A 45 4.48 7.85 0.75
N LYS A 46 4.36 6.99 1.77
CA LYS A 46 5.47 6.26 2.38
C LYS A 46 6.13 5.35 1.35
N ASP A 47 5.38 4.50 0.65
CA ASP A 47 5.92 3.62 -0.39
C ASP A 47 6.62 4.40 -1.49
N SER A 48 6.12 5.60 -1.81
CA SER A 48 6.75 6.47 -2.81
C SER A 48 8.09 7.02 -2.35
N ARG A 49 8.29 7.21 -1.04
CA ARG A 49 9.59 7.59 -0.46
C ARG A 49 10.53 6.39 -0.43
N ASP A 50 10.04 5.23 -0.02
CA ASP A 50 10.82 4.00 0.09
C ASP A 50 11.35 3.59 -1.30
N ILE A 51 10.49 3.52 -2.32
CA ILE A 51 10.90 3.29 -3.72
C ILE A 51 11.93 4.33 -4.21
N ARG A 52 11.88 5.57 -3.72
CA ARG A 52 12.85 6.61 -4.11
C ARG A 52 14.21 6.37 -3.43
N GLN A 53 14.19 5.91 -2.18
CA GLN A 53 15.39 5.53 -1.44
C GLN A 53 16.05 4.31 -2.08
N ASP A 54 15.31 3.24 -2.36
CA ASP A 54 15.86 2.02 -2.97
C ASP A 54 16.50 2.35 -4.32
N ARG A 55 15.85 3.19 -5.14
CA ARG A 55 16.44 3.67 -6.40
C ARG A 55 17.74 4.44 -6.21
N ARG A 56 17.91 5.15 -5.09
CA ARG A 56 19.14 5.87 -4.78
C ARG A 56 20.24 4.90 -4.38
N GLU A 57 19.90 3.86 -3.62
CA GLU A 57 20.80 2.78 -3.22
C GLU A 57 21.26 1.99 -4.44
N THR A 58 20.35 1.49 -5.27
CA THR A 58 20.71 0.82 -6.55
C THR A 58 21.60 1.68 -7.46
N ARG A 59 21.45 3.01 -7.42
CA ARG A 59 22.33 3.92 -8.18
C ARG A 59 23.74 4.01 -7.62
N LYS A 60 23.93 3.83 -6.32
CA LYS A 60 25.26 3.74 -5.70
C LYS A 60 25.91 2.42 -6.09
N ASP A 61 25.21 1.30 -5.96
CA ASP A 61 25.76 -0.02 -6.32
C ASP A 61 26.14 -0.07 -7.81
N VAL A 62 25.34 0.55 -8.68
CA VAL A 62 25.69 0.69 -10.10
C VAL A 62 26.98 1.50 -10.31
N ARG A 63 27.28 2.49 -9.45
CA ARG A 63 28.53 3.27 -9.52
C ARG A 63 29.72 2.44 -9.04
N GLU A 64 29.57 1.73 -7.92
CA GLU A 64 30.58 0.83 -7.36
C GLU A 64 30.95 -0.25 -8.39
N ARG A 65 29.96 -0.96 -8.93
CA ARG A 65 30.12 -1.89 -10.06
C ARG A 65 30.86 -1.30 -11.26
N ASN A 66 30.66 0.00 -11.55
CA ASN A 66 31.38 0.66 -12.64
C ASN A 66 32.84 0.99 -12.29
N GLN A 67 33.17 1.19 -11.02
CA GLN A 67 34.54 1.34 -10.52
C GLN A 67 35.28 0.00 -10.61
N ASP A 68 34.73 -1.09 -10.09
CA ASP A 68 35.29 -2.44 -10.20
C ASP A 68 35.54 -2.83 -11.67
N ARG A 69 34.63 -2.41 -12.56
CA ARG A 69 34.81 -2.65 -14.00
C ARG A 69 36.01 -1.89 -14.57
N ARG A 70 36.32 -0.70 -14.07
CA ARG A 70 37.50 0.07 -14.48
C ARG A 70 38.75 -0.58 -13.92
N GLU A 71 38.74 -0.95 -12.65
CA GLU A 71 39.85 -1.62 -11.96
C GLU A 71 40.17 -2.96 -12.63
N LEU A 72 39.16 -3.78 -12.95
CA LEU A 72 39.30 -4.99 -13.76
C LEU A 72 40.02 -4.74 -15.09
N ASN A 73 39.67 -3.65 -15.78
CA ASN A 73 40.28 -3.34 -17.07
C ASN A 73 41.72 -2.84 -16.90
N GLN A 74 42.03 -2.16 -15.80
CA GLN A 74 43.37 -1.74 -15.46
C GLN A 74 44.25 -2.96 -15.12
N ASP A 75 43.80 -3.82 -14.22
CA ASP A 75 44.51 -5.04 -13.84
C ASP A 75 44.81 -5.94 -15.05
N LYS A 76 43.84 -6.06 -15.97
CA LYS A 76 44.05 -6.79 -17.23
C LYS A 76 45.12 -6.17 -18.12
N ARG A 77 45.20 -4.83 -18.18
CA ARG A 77 46.23 -4.12 -18.96
C ARG A 77 47.61 -4.27 -18.35
N GLU A 78 47.68 -4.26 -17.01
CA GLU A 78 48.91 -4.40 -16.24
C GLU A 78 49.35 -5.88 -16.11
N GLY A 79 48.54 -6.83 -16.56
CA GLY A 79 48.83 -8.26 -16.44
C GLY A 79 48.61 -8.82 -15.03
N ASN A 80 47.97 -8.06 -14.14
CA ASN A 80 47.62 -8.49 -12.80
C ASN A 80 46.43 -9.46 -12.82
N ILE A 81 46.71 -10.75 -13.04
CA ILE A 81 45.69 -11.79 -13.11
C ILE A 81 44.94 -11.97 -11.78
N ALA A 82 45.65 -11.82 -10.66
CA ALA A 82 45.07 -11.99 -9.33
C ALA A 82 44.07 -10.86 -9.01
N GLY A 83 44.43 -9.60 -9.29
CA GLY A 83 43.52 -8.46 -9.18
C GLY A 83 42.31 -8.63 -10.09
N ALA A 84 42.53 -8.92 -11.38
CA ALA A 84 41.44 -9.14 -12.33
C ALA A 84 40.48 -10.29 -11.95
N ALA A 85 40.95 -11.30 -11.22
CA ALA A 85 40.10 -12.38 -10.70
C ALA A 85 39.24 -11.92 -9.52
N ARG A 86 39.78 -11.07 -8.63
CA ARG A 86 39.04 -10.45 -7.51
C ARG A 86 37.94 -9.52 -8.04
N GLU A 87 38.30 -8.60 -8.92
CA GLU A 87 37.35 -7.66 -9.54
C GLU A 87 36.21 -8.38 -10.28
N ARG A 88 36.49 -9.51 -10.95
CA ARG A 88 35.44 -10.33 -11.58
C ARG A 88 34.48 -10.94 -10.57
N LYS A 89 34.95 -11.28 -9.37
CA LYS A 89 34.11 -11.85 -8.31
C LYS A 89 33.23 -10.75 -7.70
N GLU A 90 33.78 -9.58 -7.44
CA GLU A 90 33.05 -8.41 -6.92
C GLU A 90 31.98 -7.97 -7.91
N LEU A 91 32.32 -7.80 -9.20
CA LEU A 91 31.35 -7.55 -10.25
C LEU A 91 30.22 -8.58 -10.32
N ARG A 92 30.48 -9.87 -10.02
CA ARG A 92 29.42 -10.88 -10.02
C ARG A 92 28.47 -10.69 -8.84
N HIS A 93 29.01 -10.34 -7.67
CA HIS A 93 28.25 -10.05 -6.46
C HIS A 93 27.36 -8.81 -6.69
N ASP A 94 27.95 -7.70 -7.11
CA ASP A 94 27.23 -6.45 -7.41
C ASP A 94 26.12 -6.65 -8.43
N ASN A 95 26.40 -7.40 -9.50
CA ASN A 95 25.38 -7.68 -10.50
C ASN A 95 24.24 -8.56 -9.96
N ALA A 96 24.50 -9.42 -8.98
CA ALA A 96 23.46 -10.22 -8.33
C ALA A 96 22.60 -9.34 -7.41
N ASP A 97 23.21 -8.47 -6.62
CA ASP A 97 22.52 -7.55 -5.72
C ASP A 97 21.67 -6.54 -6.50
N ILE A 98 22.25 -5.87 -7.49
CA ILE A 98 21.52 -4.95 -8.37
C ILE A 98 20.32 -5.65 -9.04
N ARG A 99 20.44 -6.93 -9.41
CA ARG A 99 19.31 -7.68 -9.99
C ARG A 99 18.21 -7.95 -8.98
N LYS A 100 18.58 -8.26 -7.73
CA LYS A 100 17.64 -8.47 -6.63
C LYS A 100 16.90 -7.18 -6.32
N ASP A 101 17.61 -6.08 -6.10
CA ASP A 101 17.00 -4.78 -5.79
C ASP A 101 16.08 -4.30 -6.92
N ASN A 102 16.50 -4.49 -8.17
CA ASN A 102 15.64 -4.16 -9.32
C ASN A 102 14.37 -5.02 -9.38
N ARG A 103 14.39 -6.26 -8.87
CA ARG A 103 13.21 -7.10 -8.77
C ARG A 103 12.28 -6.60 -7.66
N ASP A 104 12.84 -6.27 -6.52
CA ASP A 104 12.09 -5.79 -5.35
C ASP A 104 11.41 -4.45 -5.68
N VAL A 105 12.17 -3.48 -6.21
CA VAL A 105 11.64 -2.19 -6.70
C VAL A 105 10.55 -2.35 -7.78
N ARG A 106 10.60 -3.42 -8.60
CA ARG A 106 9.55 -3.71 -9.58
C ARG A 106 8.29 -4.21 -8.90
N LYS A 107 8.42 -5.08 -7.90
CA LYS A 107 7.31 -5.62 -7.11
C LYS A 107 6.60 -4.50 -6.35
N ASP A 108 7.35 -3.66 -5.62
CA ASP A 108 6.77 -2.54 -4.86
C ASP A 108 6.04 -1.55 -5.76
N ARG A 109 6.57 -1.32 -6.97
CA ARG A 109 5.88 -0.48 -7.97
C ARG A 109 4.58 -1.10 -8.47
N ALA A 110 4.50 -2.43 -8.57
CA ALA A 110 3.31 -3.13 -9.00
C ALA A 110 2.23 -3.10 -7.90
N GLU A 111 2.63 -3.38 -6.66
CA GLU A 111 1.76 -3.30 -5.47
C GLU A 111 1.18 -1.89 -5.31
N ARG A 112 2.03 -0.86 -5.28
CA ARG A 112 1.57 0.53 -5.21
C ARG A 112 0.69 0.95 -6.40
N ARG A 113 0.83 0.31 -7.58
CA ARG A 113 -0.08 0.57 -8.71
C ARG A 113 -1.45 -0.03 -8.46
N GLN A 114 -1.51 -1.19 -7.82
CA GLN A 114 -2.75 -1.84 -7.41
C GLN A 114 -3.44 -1.02 -6.32
N ASP A 115 -2.73 -0.62 -5.26
CA ASP A 115 -3.28 0.19 -4.17
C ASP A 115 -3.89 1.49 -4.69
N LYS A 116 -3.21 2.14 -5.65
CA LYS A 116 -3.75 3.34 -6.32
C LYS A 116 -5.04 3.09 -7.10
N ARG A 117 -5.20 1.91 -7.69
CA ARG A 117 -6.44 1.53 -8.40
C ARG A 117 -7.57 1.30 -7.41
N ASP A 118 -7.29 0.64 -6.30
CA ASP A 118 -8.30 0.34 -5.28
C ASP A 118 -8.75 1.62 -4.57
N LEU A 119 -7.80 2.47 -4.16
CA LEU A 119 -8.07 3.85 -3.71
C LEU A 119 -8.93 4.66 -4.68
N HIS A 120 -8.78 4.44 -5.99
CA HIS A 120 -9.60 5.12 -6.97
C HIS A 120 -11.04 4.60 -6.97
N LYS A 121 -11.24 3.28 -6.87
CA LYS A 121 -12.57 2.66 -6.77
C LYS A 121 -13.28 3.09 -5.48
N ASP A 122 -12.60 3.05 -4.34
CA ASP A 122 -13.19 3.43 -3.04
C ASP A 122 -13.65 4.90 -3.06
N ARG A 123 -12.85 5.77 -3.68
CA ARG A 123 -13.23 7.17 -3.89
C ARG A 123 -14.45 7.32 -4.81
N GLN A 124 -14.62 6.46 -5.80
CA GLN A 124 -15.79 6.46 -6.68
C GLN A 124 -17.03 5.93 -5.95
N GLN A 125 -16.92 4.84 -5.18
CA GLN A 125 -18.00 4.26 -4.38
C GLN A 125 -18.52 5.29 -3.37
N ARG A 126 -17.64 5.84 -2.53
CA ARG A 126 -18.00 6.90 -1.59
C ARG A 126 -18.63 8.14 -2.25
N ARG A 127 -18.29 8.44 -3.51
CA ARG A 127 -18.94 9.54 -4.26
C ARG A 127 -20.37 9.19 -4.69
N ARG A 128 -20.65 7.90 -4.93
CA ARG A 128 -22.00 7.39 -5.21
C ARG A 128 -22.83 7.35 -3.93
N ASP A 129 -22.26 6.89 -2.81
CA ASP A 129 -22.99 6.78 -1.54
C ASP A 129 -23.35 8.14 -0.92
N LYS A 130 -22.64 9.20 -1.33
CA LYS A 130 -22.96 10.59 -0.97
C LYS A 130 -24.05 11.25 -1.84
N ARG A 131 -24.49 10.62 -2.94
CA ARG A 131 -25.52 11.17 -3.85
C ARG A 131 -26.90 10.62 -3.49
#